data_AF-H8L3U9-F1
#
_entry.id   AF-H8L3U9-F1
#
_cell.length_a   1.000
_cell.length_b   1.000
_cell.length_c   1.000
_cell.angle_alpha   90.00
_cell.angle_beta   90.00
_cell.angle_gamma   90.00
#
_symmetry.space_group_name_H-M   'P 1'
#
loop_
_entity.id
_entity.type
_entity.pdbx_description
1 polymer ?
#
loop_
_entity_poly.entity_id
_entity_poly.type
_entity_poly.pdbx_seq_one_letter_code
_entity_poly.pdbx_strand_id
1 'polypeptide(L)'
;MSQRRSYGLGTGLFIVFGFAALVYLATQTSSLSNGSAGDSYLVTAHFANVGQLKERAPIKVAGVRIGEVRSVRLGAHGDVADVQLAIDKQYASIPVDSIASIYTSGLLGDQYVNLSYGSARQDLHQGSTLQFTRPAQQLEAMLGKFMGTGDGADAIGGTYEVTADFSNVGNLSQGALVKLAGVAVGSVESVTADPAQLNAHVVLAIDKKFNQIPDDSSAAIFTNGLLGPRYVEIQPGGSPDMLKNGDQMILTQSAMQLEDLIGKFMVNGSGGSASKNGPAASGSASGSGH
;
A
#
# COMPACT_ATOMS: atom_id res chain seq x y z
N MET A 1 -32.52 -14.02 73.28
CA MET A 1 -31.73 -13.56 72.12
C MET A 1 -32.48 -13.97 70.86
N SER A 2 -33.02 -13.02 70.10
CA SER A 2 -33.76 -13.30 68.86
C SER A 2 -33.40 -12.25 67.81
N GLN A 3 -32.42 -12.56 66.96
CA GLN A 3 -31.92 -11.68 65.91
C GLN A 3 -32.96 -11.56 64.78
N ARG A 4 -33.18 -10.33 64.33
CA ARG A 4 -34.22 -9.90 63.38
C ARG A 4 -34.03 -10.50 61.99
N ARG A 5 -34.93 -11.40 61.59
CA ARG A 5 -35.03 -12.00 60.24
C ARG A 5 -35.59 -11.06 59.16
N SER A 6 -35.84 -9.78 59.48
CA SER A 6 -36.55 -8.84 58.59
C SER A 6 -35.69 -8.26 57.46
N TYR A 7 -34.36 -8.33 57.54
CA TYR A 7 -33.48 -7.73 56.53
C TYR A 7 -33.30 -8.60 55.27
N GLY A 8 -33.39 -9.93 55.38
CA GLY A 8 -33.23 -10.84 54.23
C GLY A 8 -34.40 -10.83 53.24
N LEU A 9 -35.60 -10.48 53.71
CA LEU A 9 -36.79 -10.33 52.85
C LEU A 9 -36.73 -9.04 52.02
N GLY A 10 -36.23 -7.94 52.59
CA GLY A 10 -36.10 -6.66 51.88
C GLY A 10 -35.03 -6.70 50.79
N THR A 11 -33.89 -7.34 51.05
CA THR A 11 -32.82 -7.47 50.05
C THR A 11 -33.21 -8.38 48.89
N GLY A 12 -33.91 -9.49 49.17
CA GLY A 12 -34.44 -10.37 48.12
C GLY A 12 -35.41 -9.65 47.20
N LEU A 13 -36.33 -8.86 47.75
CA LEU A 13 -37.29 -8.10 46.96
C LEU A 13 -36.61 -7.03 46.09
N PHE A 14 -35.61 -6.35 46.62
CA PHE A 14 -34.83 -5.36 45.86
C PHE A 14 -34.09 -5.99 44.67
N ILE A 15 -33.49 -7.17 44.85
CA ILE A 15 -32.81 -7.91 43.78
C ILE A 15 -33.81 -8.33 42.70
N VAL A 16 -34.99 -8.83 43.08
CA VAL A 16 -36.04 -9.22 42.12
C VAL A 16 -36.53 -8.02 41.30
N PHE A 17 -36.77 -6.88 41.93
CA PHE A 17 -37.14 -5.66 41.21
C PHE A 17 -36.01 -5.15 40.30
N GLY A 18 -34.75 -5.23 40.74
CA GLY A 18 -33.61 -4.91 39.90
C GLY A 18 -33.51 -5.80 38.67
N PHE A 19 -33.73 -7.11 38.83
CA PHE A 19 -33.73 -8.06 37.72
C PHE A 19 -34.91 -7.83 36.77
N ALA A 20 -36.10 -7.54 37.31
CA ALA A 20 -37.26 -7.18 36.51
C ALA A 20 -37.03 -5.88 35.72
N ALA A 21 -36.39 -4.88 36.32
CA ALA A 21 -36.01 -3.65 35.64
C ALA A 21 -35.00 -3.91 34.51
N LEU A 22 -34.00 -4.77 34.72
CA LEU A 22 -33.04 -5.15 33.67
C LEU A 22 -33.72 -5.89 32.50
N VAL A 23 -34.63 -6.82 32.79
CA VAL A 23 -35.41 -7.52 31.75
C VAL A 23 -36.27 -6.51 30.98
N TYR A 24 -36.92 -5.58 31.68
CA TYR A 24 -37.70 -4.51 31.05
C TYR A 24 -36.84 -3.62 30.14
N LEU A 25 -35.69 -3.14 30.62
CA LEU A 25 -34.76 -2.36 29.80
C LEU A 25 -34.27 -3.16 28.58
N ALA A 26 -33.99 -4.45 28.72
CA ALA A 26 -33.58 -5.30 27.60
C ALA A 26 -34.66 -5.32 26.50
N THR A 27 -35.94 -5.48 26.86
CA THR A 27 -37.03 -5.42 25.88
C THR A 27 -37.20 -4.05 25.24
N GLN A 28 -36.90 -2.97 25.96
CA GLN A 28 -37.05 -1.61 25.45
C GLN A 28 -35.93 -1.24 24.46
N THR A 29 -34.71 -1.72 24.65
CA THR A 29 -33.62 -1.49 23.67
C THR A 29 -33.90 -2.14 22.30
N SER A 30 -34.69 -3.22 22.25
CA SER A 30 -35.11 -3.87 21.01
C SER A 30 -36.22 -3.11 20.27
N SER A 31 -37.02 -2.29 20.97
CA SER A 31 -38.19 -1.61 20.37
C SER A 31 -37.97 -0.15 19.99
N LEU A 32 -36.84 0.47 20.33
CA LEU A 32 -36.55 1.89 19.99
C LEU A 32 -36.16 2.13 18.50
N SER A 33 -36.26 1.13 17.62
CA SER A 33 -36.04 1.31 16.16
C SER A 33 -37.28 1.07 15.29
N ASN A 34 -38.46 0.81 15.88
CA ASN A 34 -39.73 0.70 15.15
C ASN A 34 -40.46 2.06 14.98
N GLY A 35 -39.76 3.17 15.20
CA GLY A 35 -40.31 4.51 15.02
C GLY A 35 -40.41 4.88 13.54
N SER A 36 -41.59 4.68 12.96
CA SER A 36 -42.01 5.20 11.65
C SER A 36 -40.99 4.98 10.53
N ALA A 37 -40.84 3.73 10.07
CA ALA A 37 -40.52 3.53 8.66
C ALA A 37 -41.62 4.25 7.88
N GLY A 38 -41.30 5.44 7.38
CA GLY A 38 -42.16 6.14 6.44
C GLY A 38 -42.46 5.20 5.28
N ASP A 39 -43.52 5.51 4.55
CA ASP A 39 -43.83 4.75 3.35
C ASP A 39 -42.59 4.82 2.42
N SER A 40 -41.89 3.70 2.22
CA SER A 40 -40.66 3.58 1.43
C SER A 40 -40.91 2.71 0.21
N TYR A 41 -40.13 2.89 -0.84
CA TYR A 41 -40.09 1.99 -1.98
C TYR A 41 -38.78 1.21 -2.03
N LEU A 42 -38.86 -0.03 -2.49
CA LEU A 42 -37.74 -0.97 -2.53
C LEU A 42 -37.08 -0.95 -3.90
N VAL A 43 -35.76 -0.85 -3.90
CA VAL A 43 -34.91 -0.93 -5.10
C VAL A 43 -33.82 -1.97 -4.85
N THR A 44 -33.47 -2.75 -5.87
CA THR A 44 -32.42 -3.77 -5.78
C THR A 44 -31.11 -3.23 -6.37
N ALA A 45 -29.99 -3.53 -5.72
CA ALA A 45 -28.65 -3.26 -6.22
C ALA A 45 -27.78 -4.52 -6.06
N HIS A 46 -26.98 -4.82 -7.08
CA HIS A 46 -26.12 -6.00 -7.08
C HIS A 46 -24.66 -5.58 -6.90
N PHE A 47 -23.97 -6.08 -5.89
CA PHE A 47 -22.58 -5.72 -5.64
C PHE A 47 -21.69 -6.96 -5.67
N ALA A 48 -20.56 -6.88 -6.36
CA ALA A 48 -19.53 -7.92 -6.33
C ALA A 48 -18.89 -8.06 -4.93
N ASN A 49 -18.83 -6.97 -4.16
CA ASN A 49 -18.34 -6.97 -2.79
C ASN A 49 -19.10 -5.92 -1.98
N VAL A 50 -19.73 -6.34 -0.88
CA VAL A 50 -20.49 -5.48 0.04
C VAL A 50 -19.72 -5.13 1.30
N GLY A 51 -18.50 -5.63 1.48
CA GLY A 51 -17.67 -5.41 2.66
C GLY A 51 -18.38 -5.77 3.95
N GLN A 52 -18.57 -4.76 4.81
CA GLN A 52 -19.24 -4.84 6.11
C GLN A 52 -20.63 -4.17 6.09
N LEU A 53 -21.22 -3.98 4.91
CA LEU A 53 -22.56 -3.42 4.78
C LEU A 53 -23.58 -4.34 5.47
N LYS A 54 -24.40 -3.75 6.34
CA LYS A 54 -25.39 -4.46 7.14
C LYS A 54 -26.77 -3.86 6.98
N GLU A 55 -27.78 -4.62 7.39
CA GLU A 55 -29.16 -4.12 7.50
C GLU A 55 -29.21 -2.85 8.35
N ARG A 56 -30.08 -1.91 7.95
CA ARG A 56 -30.21 -0.55 8.52
C ARG A 56 -29.05 0.41 8.25
N ALA A 57 -28.05 -0.01 7.45
CA ALA A 57 -27.03 0.93 6.97
C ALA A 57 -27.71 2.08 6.20
N PRO A 58 -27.30 3.34 6.42
CA PRO A 58 -27.99 4.47 5.82
C PRO A 58 -27.78 4.50 4.30
N ILE A 59 -28.80 4.94 3.58
CA ILE A 59 -28.69 5.32 2.16
C ILE A 59 -28.60 6.83 2.11
N LYS A 60 -27.60 7.37 1.40
CA LYS A 60 -27.33 8.82 1.35
C LYS A 60 -27.20 9.34 -0.08
N VAL A 61 -27.72 10.54 -0.32
CA VAL A 61 -27.46 11.35 -1.52
C VAL A 61 -26.86 12.66 -1.07
N ALA A 62 -25.74 13.08 -1.67
CA ALA A 62 -25.04 14.31 -1.31
C ALA A 62 -24.80 14.47 0.22
N GLY A 63 -24.58 13.34 0.93
CA GLY A 63 -24.37 13.31 2.38
C GLY A 63 -25.65 13.28 3.23
N VAL A 64 -26.82 13.52 2.65
CA VAL A 64 -28.13 13.49 3.34
C VAL A 64 -28.71 12.09 3.31
N ARG A 65 -29.21 11.60 4.45
CA ARG A 65 -29.88 10.28 4.55
C ARG A 65 -31.25 10.36 3.89
N ILE A 66 -31.55 9.39 3.01
CA ILE A 66 -32.80 9.28 2.26
C ILE A 66 -33.49 7.91 2.41
N GLY A 67 -32.92 7.03 3.22
CA GLY A 67 -33.42 5.68 3.42
C GLY A 67 -32.43 4.80 4.17
N GLU A 68 -32.62 3.49 4.04
CA GLU A 68 -31.79 2.47 4.67
C GLU A 68 -31.74 1.14 3.90
N VAL A 69 -30.67 0.39 4.12
CA VAL A 69 -30.52 -0.96 3.58
C VAL A 69 -31.49 -1.89 4.30
N ARG A 70 -32.37 -2.52 3.54
CA ARG A 70 -33.39 -3.45 4.06
C ARG A 70 -32.82 -4.85 4.30
N SER A 71 -32.04 -5.37 3.36
CA SER A 71 -31.44 -6.69 3.46
C SER A 71 -30.20 -6.81 2.58
N VAL A 72 -29.22 -7.59 3.04
CA VAL A 72 -28.06 -8.01 2.26
C VAL A 72 -28.08 -9.53 2.18
N ARG A 73 -28.16 -10.08 0.97
CA ARG A 73 -28.22 -11.53 0.71
C ARG A 73 -27.20 -11.89 -0.36
N LEU A 74 -26.64 -13.09 -0.30
CA LEU A 74 -25.87 -13.62 -1.43
C LEU A 74 -26.86 -14.02 -2.53
N GLY A 75 -26.61 -13.58 -3.76
CA GLY A 75 -27.44 -13.90 -4.93
C GLY A 75 -27.43 -15.39 -5.23
N ALA A 76 -28.41 -15.85 -6.01
CA ALA A 76 -28.64 -17.28 -6.25
C ALA A 76 -27.44 -18.04 -6.87
N HIS A 77 -26.57 -17.34 -7.59
CA HIS A 77 -25.37 -17.90 -8.24
C HIS A 77 -24.09 -17.75 -7.40
N GLY A 78 -24.14 -17.07 -6.24
CA GLY A 78 -23.03 -16.97 -5.29
C GLY A 78 -21.90 -15.99 -5.66
N ASP A 79 -22.04 -15.27 -6.77
CA ASP A 79 -21.03 -14.38 -7.35
C ASP A 79 -21.27 -12.89 -7.04
N VAL A 80 -22.51 -12.51 -6.75
CA VAL A 80 -22.91 -11.15 -6.38
C VAL A 80 -23.78 -11.15 -5.14
N ALA A 81 -23.74 -10.06 -4.38
CA ALA A 81 -24.63 -9.80 -3.26
C ALA A 81 -25.83 -8.95 -3.72
N ASP A 82 -27.03 -9.43 -3.44
CA ASP A 82 -28.29 -8.73 -3.64
C ASP A 82 -28.58 -7.86 -2.42
N VAL A 83 -28.58 -6.54 -2.64
CA VAL A 83 -28.85 -5.54 -1.62
C VAL A 83 -30.19 -4.88 -1.92
N GLN A 84 -31.16 -5.06 -1.02
CA GLN A 84 -32.42 -4.30 -1.08
C GLN A 84 -32.27 -2.97 -0.36
N LEU A 85 -32.58 -1.90 -1.08
CA LEU A 85 -32.54 -0.52 -0.65
C LEU A 85 -33.97 -0.04 -0.40
N ALA A 86 -34.29 0.37 0.82
CA ALA A 86 -35.54 1.02 1.15
C ALA A 86 -35.34 2.54 1.13
N ILE A 87 -35.95 3.21 0.16
CA ILE A 87 -35.84 4.65 -0.05
C ILE A 87 -37.17 5.30 0.32
N ASP A 88 -37.14 6.36 1.11
CA ASP A 88 -38.38 7.02 1.56
C ASP A 88 -39.13 7.62 0.35
N LYS A 89 -40.45 7.46 0.28
CA LYS A 89 -41.26 7.93 -0.87
C LYS A 89 -41.21 9.43 -1.12
N GLN A 90 -40.82 10.22 -0.12
CA GLN A 90 -40.56 11.66 -0.30
C GLN A 90 -39.39 11.93 -1.28
N TYR A 91 -38.54 10.94 -1.54
CA TYR A 91 -37.41 10.98 -2.46
C TYR A 91 -37.65 10.11 -3.71
N ALA A 92 -38.85 10.14 -4.30
CA ALA A 92 -39.19 9.29 -5.44
C ALA A 92 -38.52 9.67 -6.79
N SER A 93 -37.95 10.88 -6.91
CA SER A 93 -37.37 11.40 -8.17
C SER A 93 -35.89 11.04 -8.36
N ILE A 94 -35.55 9.77 -8.14
CA ILE A 94 -34.17 9.28 -8.34
C ILE A 94 -34.08 8.65 -9.73
N PRO A 95 -33.22 9.16 -10.63
CA PRO A 95 -33.08 8.62 -11.99
C PRO A 95 -32.67 7.14 -12.02
N VAL A 96 -33.16 6.38 -13.00
CA VAL A 96 -32.85 4.94 -13.16
C VAL A 96 -31.37 4.64 -13.46
N ASP A 97 -30.64 5.61 -14.01
CA ASP A 97 -29.21 5.54 -14.30
C ASP A 97 -28.34 6.01 -13.10
N SER A 98 -28.96 6.19 -11.93
CA SER A 98 -28.22 6.49 -10.70
C SER A 98 -27.25 5.36 -10.34
N ILE A 99 -26.16 5.73 -9.70
CA ILE A 99 -25.10 4.80 -9.31
C ILE A 99 -25.15 4.60 -7.80
N ALA A 100 -25.26 3.35 -7.34
CA ALA A 100 -25.08 3.02 -5.93
C ALA A 100 -23.62 2.65 -5.64
N SER A 101 -23.00 3.33 -4.67
CA SER A 101 -21.61 3.08 -4.25
C SER A 101 -21.57 2.77 -2.76
N ILE A 102 -20.82 1.76 -2.34
CA ILE A 102 -20.64 1.47 -0.91
C ILE A 102 -19.42 2.23 -0.39
N TYR A 103 -19.65 3.14 0.55
CA TYR A 103 -18.61 3.95 1.20
C TYR A 103 -18.50 3.62 2.69
N THR A 104 -17.33 3.91 3.25
CA THR A 104 -17.05 3.77 4.67
C THR A 104 -17.20 5.12 5.37
N SER A 105 -17.95 5.16 6.47
CA SER A 105 -18.09 6.34 7.32
C SER A 105 -16.95 6.42 8.33
N GLY A 106 -16.25 7.56 8.34
CA GLY A 106 -15.19 7.82 9.31
C GLY A 106 -14.02 6.82 9.25
N LEU A 107 -13.23 6.78 10.33
CA LEU A 107 -12.06 5.90 10.45
C LEU A 107 -12.41 4.49 10.96
N LEU A 108 -13.59 4.30 11.57
CA LEU A 108 -13.97 3.08 12.29
C LEU A 108 -14.80 2.07 11.48
N GLY A 109 -15.12 2.34 10.21
CA GLY A 109 -15.49 1.24 9.31
C GLY A 109 -16.99 0.99 9.07
N ASP A 110 -17.92 1.79 9.59
CA ASP A 110 -19.35 1.58 9.29
C ASP A 110 -19.66 1.93 7.83
N GLN A 111 -20.19 0.97 7.08
CA GLN A 111 -20.49 1.17 5.66
C GLN A 111 -21.90 1.71 5.41
N TYR A 112 -22.03 2.49 4.33
CA TYR A 112 -23.29 3.06 3.88
C TYR A 112 -23.36 3.06 2.35
N VAL A 113 -24.58 3.12 1.82
CA VAL A 113 -24.79 3.23 0.38
C VAL A 113 -24.93 4.70 0.01
N ASN A 114 -24.08 5.18 -0.89
CA ASN A 114 -24.22 6.48 -1.52
C ASN A 114 -24.92 6.31 -2.88
N LEU A 115 -25.96 7.11 -3.13
CA LEU A 115 -26.57 7.23 -4.45
C LEU A 115 -26.10 8.53 -5.10
N SER A 116 -25.57 8.40 -6.32
CA SER A 116 -25.23 9.52 -7.19
C SER A 116 -26.22 9.54 -8.34
N TYR A 117 -26.93 10.66 -8.50
CA TYR A 117 -27.95 10.80 -9.54
C TYR A 117 -27.31 10.84 -10.92
N GLY A 118 -27.91 10.09 -11.84
CA GLY A 118 -27.61 10.20 -13.25
C GLY A 118 -28.45 11.30 -13.92
N SER A 119 -28.68 11.13 -15.22
CA SER A 119 -29.33 12.11 -16.08
C SER A 119 -30.54 11.55 -16.83
N ALA A 120 -30.92 10.29 -16.55
CA ALA A 120 -32.10 9.69 -17.15
C ALA A 120 -33.37 10.46 -16.78
N ARG A 121 -34.30 10.55 -17.73
CA ARG A 121 -35.61 11.16 -17.50
C ARG A 121 -36.58 10.25 -16.75
N GLN A 122 -36.24 8.97 -16.62
CA GLN A 122 -37.05 7.97 -15.96
C GLN A 122 -36.55 7.80 -14.53
N ASP A 123 -37.49 7.75 -13.58
CA ASP A 123 -37.22 7.57 -12.16
C ASP A 123 -37.31 6.10 -11.74
N LEU A 124 -36.66 5.76 -10.64
CA LEU A 124 -36.77 4.47 -9.96
C LEU A 124 -38.15 4.35 -9.32
N HIS A 125 -38.68 3.14 -9.36
CA HIS A 125 -39.96 2.80 -8.75
C HIS A 125 -39.82 1.54 -7.88
N GLN A 126 -40.92 1.18 -7.21
CA GLN A 126 -41.00 -0.05 -6.43
C GLN A 126 -40.56 -1.26 -7.27
N GLY A 127 -39.56 -2.00 -6.78
CA GLY A 127 -39.01 -3.19 -7.42
C GLY A 127 -37.98 -2.91 -8.51
N SER A 128 -37.63 -1.65 -8.79
CA SER A 128 -36.58 -1.33 -9.77
C SER A 128 -35.24 -1.92 -9.37
N THR A 129 -34.41 -2.23 -10.36
CA THR A 129 -33.01 -2.63 -10.16
C THR A 129 -32.10 -1.53 -10.68
N LEU A 130 -31.11 -1.13 -9.88
CA LEU A 130 -30.10 -0.16 -10.28
C LEU A 130 -29.15 -0.79 -11.29
N GLN A 131 -28.91 -0.09 -12.40
CA GLN A 131 -28.05 -0.60 -13.47
C GLN A 131 -26.56 -0.51 -13.12
N PHE A 132 -26.18 0.45 -12.28
CA PHE A 132 -24.79 0.76 -12.00
C PHE A 132 -24.50 0.71 -10.50
N THR A 133 -23.49 -0.06 -10.15
CA THR A 133 -23.05 -0.26 -8.76
C THR A 133 -21.54 -0.17 -8.66
N ARG A 134 -21.03 0.41 -7.57
CA ARG A 134 -19.61 0.39 -7.21
C ARG A 134 -19.44 -0.39 -5.90
N PRO A 135 -18.71 -1.52 -5.91
CA PRO A 135 -18.52 -2.35 -4.74
C PRO A 135 -17.75 -1.61 -3.65
N ALA A 136 -17.83 -2.12 -2.42
CA ALA A 136 -17.02 -1.65 -1.32
C ALA A 136 -15.53 -1.81 -1.67
N GLN A 137 -14.76 -0.75 -1.48
CA GLN A 137 -13.30 -0.83 -1.60
C GLN A 137 -12.73 -1.29 -0.26
N GLN A 138 -11.97 -2.37 -0.29
CA GLN A 138 -11.19 -2.80 0.86
C GLN A 138 -10.15 -1.74 1.18
N LEU A 139 -10.12 -1.29 2.44
CA LEU A 139 -9.14 -0.33 2.91
C LEU A 139 -7.72 -0.88 2.72
N GLU A 140 -7.57 -2.20 2.83
CA GLU A 140 -6.35 -2.95 2.58
C GLU A 140 -5.90 -2.81 1.12
N ALA A 141 -6.83 -2.84 0.16
CA ALA A 141 -6.50 -2.63 -1.25
C ALA A 141 -6.11 -1.16 -1.53
N MET A 142 -6.73 -0.21 -0.83
CA MET A 142 -6.36 1.21 -0.92
C MET A 142 -5.01 1.50 -0.25
N LEU A 143 -4.76 0.94 0.92
CA LEU A 143 -3.50 1.00 1.64
C LEU A 143 -2.40 0.31 0.83
N GLY A 144 -2.67 -0.84 0.24
CA GLY A 144 -1.76 -1.52 -0.68
C GLY A 144 -1.43 -0.64 -1.89
N LYS A 145 -2.41 0.04 -2.49
CA LYS A 145 -2.15 1.01 -3.57
C LYS A 145 -1.35 2.23 -3.10
N PHE A 146 -1.59 2.71 -1.88
CA PHE A 146 -0.89 3.86 -1.31
C PHE A 146 0.54 3.52 -0.85
N MET A 147 0.76 2.29 -0.38
CA MET A 147 2.03 1.76 0.09
C MET A 147 2.81 1.02 -1.02
N GLY A 148 2.32 1.05 -2.26
CA GLY A 148 2.96 0.41 -3.42
C GLY A 148 2.98 -1.12 -3.38
N THR A 149 2.18 -1.75 -2.51
CA THR A 149 2.20 -3.18 -2.21
C THR A 149 0.98 -3.94 -2.74
N GLY A 150 0.07 -3.28 -3.44
CA GLY A 150 -1.08 -3.95 -4.09
C GLY A 150 -0.84 -4.16 -5.58
N ASP A 151 -1.43 -5.23 -6.14
CA ASP A 151 -1.52 -5.60 -7.58
C ASP A 151 -2.06 -4.48 -8.52
N GLY A 152 -2.28 -3.27 -8.02
CA GLY A 152 -2.73 -2.08 -8.75
C GLY A 152 -1.65 -1.02 -8.93
N ALA A 153 -0.36 -1.38 -8.95
CA ALA A 153 0.76 -0.49 -9.25
C ALA A 153 0.66 0.18 -10.65
N ASP A 154 -0.25 -0.26 -11.51
CA ASP A 154 -0.43 0.28 -12.86
C ASP A 154 -1.22 1.60 -12.94
N ALA A 155 -1.93 2.05 -11.90
CA ALA A 155 -2.90 3.15 -12.03
C ALA A 155 -2.37 4.57 -11.71
N ILE A 156 -1.11 4.73 -11.28
CA ILE A 156 -0.50 6.04 -11.01
C ILE A 156 0.89 6.08 -11.64
N GLY A 157 0.95 6.02 -12.97
CA GLY A 157 2.21 6.17 -13.72
C GLY A 157 3.21 5.05 -13.46
N GLY A 158 2.71 3.80 -13.43
CA GLY A 158 3.39 2.61 -12.93
C GLY A 158 4.82 2.38 -13.41
N THR A 159 5.47 1.39 -12.81
CA THR A 159 6.87 1.08 -13.05
C THR A 159 7.04 -0.05 -14.05
N TYR A 160 8.22 -0.16 -14.64
CA TYR A 160 8.71 -1.40 -15.23
C TYR A 160 9.88 -1.92 -14.40
N GLU A 161 9.97 -3.22 -14.28
CA GLU A 161 10.99 -3.91 -13.51
C GLU A 161 12.17 -4.27 -14.40
N VAL A 162 13.38 -4.04 -13.89
CA VAL A 162 14.61 -4.59 -14.46
C VAL A 162 15.44 -5.22 -13.35
N THR A 163 16.19 -6.26 -13.67
CA THR A 163 16.99 -7.00 -12.70
C THR A 163 18.47 -6.68 -12.86
N ALA A 164 19.23 -6.75 -11.77
CA ALA A 164 20.68 -6.56 -11.79
C ALA A 164 21.33 -7.41 -10.70
N ASP A 165 22.42 -8.08 -11.05
CA ASP A 165 23.13 -8.95 -10.12
C ASP A 165 24.44 -8.31 -9.66
N PHE A 166 24.67 -8.31 -8.34
CA PHE A 166 25.84 -7.70 -7.71
C PHE A 166 26.54 -8.72 -6.84
N SER A 167 27.88 -8.74 -6.84
CA SER A 167 28.64 -9.56 -5.89
C SER A 167 28.55 -9.03 -4.46
N ASN A 168 28.33 -7.71 -4.30
CA ASN A 168 28.16 -7.08 -3.00
C ASN A 168 27.25 -5.85 -3.09
N VAL A 169 26.19 -5.87 -2.28
CA VAL A 169 25.23 -4.76 -2.15
C VAL A 169 25.38 -4.01 -0.83
N GLY A 170 26.11 -4.57 0.14
CA GLY A 170 26.20 -4.17 1.55
C GLY A 170 24.85 -3.80 2.16
N ASN A 171 24.64 -2.54 2.55
CA ASN A 171 23.38 -2.11 3.18
C ASN A 171 22.34 -1.53 2.20
N LEU A 172 22.41 -1.86 0.91
CA LEU A 172 21.30 -1.60 -0.01
C LEU A 172 20.07 -2.34 0.50
N SER A 173 18.94 -1.64 0.54
CA SER A 173 17.68 -2.17 1.08
C SER A 173 16.53 -1.86 0.14
N GLN A 174 15.44 -2.61 0.29
CA GLN A 174 14.17 -2.33 -0.38
C GLN A 174 13.74 -0.87 -0.11
N GLY A 175 13.24 -0.19 -1.15
CA GLY A 175 12.88 1.22 -1.14
C GLY A 175 14.05 2.18 -1.36
N ALA A 176 15.29 1.70 -1.46
CA ALA A 176 16.43 2.53 -1.85
C ALA A 176 16.19 3.18 -3.22
N LEU A 177 16.71 4.39 -3.42
CA LEU A 177 16.48 5.13 -4.66
C LEU A 177 17.19 4.48 -5.85
N VAL A 178 16.54 4.50 -7.00
CA VAL A 178 17.18 4.32 -8.31
C VAL A 178 17.31 5.70 -8.93
N LYS A 179 18.53 6.08 -9.30
CA LYS A 179 18.86 7.39 -9.85
C LYS A 179 19.40 7.29 -11.27
N LEU A 180 19.16 8.32 -12.05
CA LEU A 180 19.75 8.53 -13.37
C LEU A 180 20.20 9.98 -13.45
N ALA A 181 21.49 10.20 -13.71
CA ALA A 181 22.11 11.51 -13.69
C ALA A 181 21.83 12.29 -12.39
N GLY A 182 21.82 11.59 -11.24
CA GLY A 182 21.55 12.14 -9.92
C GLY A 182 20.07 12.44 -9.60
N VAL A 183 19.15 12.23 -10.54
CA VAL A 183 17.70 12.41 -10.36
C VAL A 183 17.06 11.06 -10.01
N ALA A 184 16.16 11.03 -9.03
CA ALA A 184 15.42 9.81 -8.70
C ALA A 184 14.44 9.45 -9.83
N VAL A 185 14.58 8.24 -10.37
CA VAL A 185 13.77 7.70 -11.47
C VAL A 185 12.98 6.45 -11.10
N GLY A 186 13.22 5.91 -9.90
CA GLY A 186 12.58 4.70 -9.43
C GLY A 186 13.06 4.31 -8.04
N SER A 187 12.84 3.05 -7.68
CA SER A 187 13.23 2.49 -6.39
C SER A 187 13.60 1.00 -6.49
N VAL A 188 14.41 0.53 -5.55
CA VAL A 188 14.75 -0.88 -5.40
C VAL A 188 13.54 -1.60 -4.82
N GLU A 189 13.00 -2.55 -5.56
CA GLU A 189 11.84 -3.32 -5.15
C GLU A 189 12.21 -4.47 -4.23
N SER A 190 13.30 -5.18 -4.52
CA SER A 190 13.79 -6.25 -3.66
C SER A 190 15.30 -6.46 -3.79
N VAL A 191 15.88 -7.02 -2.74
CA VAL A 191 17.29 -7.44 -2.67
C VAL A 191 17.30 -8.84 -2.08
N THR A 192 17.73 -9.82 -2.85
CA THR A 192 17.75 -11.24 -2.45
C THR A 192 19.11 -11.86 -2.74
N ALA A 193 19.55 -12.80 -1.91
CA ALA A 193 20.77 -13.55 -2.21
C ALA A 193 20.41 -14.76 -3.08
N ASP A 194 21.08 -14.94 -4.21
CA ASP A 194 20.98 -16.16 -5.00
C ASP A 194 21.99 -17.20 -4.45
N PRO A 195 21.53 -18.29 -3.82
CA PRO A 195 22.40 -19.30 -3.24
C PRO A 195 23.15 -20.15 -4.27
N ALA A 196 22.71 -20.17 -5.54
CA ALA A 196 23.36 -20.91 -6.62
C ALA A 196 24.45 -20.08 -7.30
N GLN A 197 24.17 -18.79 -7.56
CA GLN A 197 25.12 -17.89 -8.22
C GLN A 197 26.06 -17.16 -7.25
N LEU A 198 25.78 -17.21 -5.94
CA LEU A 198 26.55 -16.54 -4.89
C LEU A 198 26.65 -15.02 -5.09
N ASN A 199 25.63 -14.43 -5.70
CA ASN A 199 25.47 -12.99 -5.89
C ASN A 199 24.17 -12.51 -5.21
N ALA A 200 23.99 -11.21 -5.16
CA ALA A 200 22.76 -10.56 -4.76
C ALA A 200 21.97 -10.19 -6.02
N HIS A 201 20.78 -10.75 -6.14
CA HIS A 201 19.81 -10.42 -7.16
C HIS A 201 18.96 -9.23 -6.70
N VAL A 202 18.99 -8.15 -7.47
CA VAL A 202 18.30 -6.89 -7.16
C VAL A 202 17.25 -6.60 -8.23
N VAL A 203 16.01 -6.37 -7.80
CA VAL A 203 14.91 -5.95 -8.67
C VAL A 203 14.74 -4.44 -8.54
N LEU A 204 14.78 -3.73 -9.66
CA LEU A 204 14.65 -2.28 -9.77
C LEU A 204 13.31 -1.94 -10.42
N ALA A 205 12.48 -1.15 -9.74
CA ALA A 205 11.25 -0.61 -10.31
C ALA A 205 11.51 0.82 -10.81
N ILE A 206 11.43 1.03 -12.12
CA ILE A 206 11.70 2.32 -12.79
C ILE A 206 10.38 2.90 -13.30
N ASP A 207 10.11 4.20 -13.07
CA ASP A 207 8.87 4.81 -13.56
C ASP A 207 8.78 4.71 -15.10
N LYS A 208 7.63 4.28 -15.64
CA LYS A 208 7.41 4.12 -17.10
C LYS A 208 7.64 5.41 -17.91
N LYS A 209 7.63 6.58 -17.28
CA LYS A 209 7.97 7.86 -17.93
C LYS A 209 9.46 7.96 -18.35
N PHE A 210 10.31 7.09 -17.81
CA PHE A 210 11.73 6.97 -18.15
C PHE A 210 12.03 5.75 -19.03
N ASN A 211 11.18 5.48 -20.03
CA ASN A 211 11.31 4.33 -20.94
C ASN A 211 12.35 4.51 -22.07
N GLN A 212 13.26 5.47 -21.94
CA GLN A 212 14.30 5.79 -22.93
C GLN A 212 15.71 5.44 -22.42
N ILE A 213 15.79 4.49 -21.48
CA ILE A 213 17.07 4.00 -20.96
C ILE A 213 17.57 2.89 -21.91
N PRO A 214 18.74 3.06 -22.54
CA PRO A 214 19.32 2.03 -23.42
C PRO A 214 19.52 0.68 -22.71
N ASP A 215 19.36 -0.42 -23.42
CA ASP A 215 19.50 -1.79 -22.87
C ASP A 215 20.94 -2.16 -22.47
N ASP A 216 21.94 -1.47 -23.01
CA ASP A 216 23.35 -1.57 -22.63
C ASP A 216 23.74 -0.64 -21.46
N SER A 217 22.76 -0.05 -20.77
CA SER A 217 23.01 0.75 -19.56
C SER A 217 23.57 -0.10 -18.41
N SER A 218 24.36 0.52 -17.54
CA SER A 218 24.94 -0.14 -16.37
C SER A 218 24.30 0.32 -15.05
N ALA A 219 24.24 -0.58 -14.07
CA ALA A 219 23.76 -0.29 -12.72
C ALA A 219 24.92 -0.29 -11.72
N ALA A 220 25.08 0.79 -10.96
CA ALA A 220 26.16 0.94 -9.99
C ALA A 220 25.60 1.28 -8.60
N ILE A 221 26.11 0.63 -7.55
CA ILE A 221 25.68 0.92 -6.18
C ILE A 221 26.60 1.98 -5.58
N PHE A 222 26.01 3.10 -5.20
CA PHE A 222 26.68 4.21 -4.53
C PHE A 222 26.15 4.41 -3.11
N THR A 223 26.92 5.12 -2.29
CA THR A 223 26.51 5.55 -0.95
C THR A 223 26.16 7.04 -0.99
N ASN A 224 25.00 7.43 -0.45
CA ASN A 224 24.67 8.85 -0.30
C ASN A 224 25.56 9.47 0.79
N GLY A 225 26.60 10.19 0.39
CA GLY A 225 27.59 10.74 1.32
C GLY A 225 28.48 9.64 1.94
N LEU A 226 29.15 9.95 3.05
CA LEU A 226 30.13 9.04 3.65
C LEU A 226 29.50 7.85 4.40
N LEU A 227 28.30 8.04 4.98
CA LEU A 227 27.64 7.07 5.86
C LEU A 227 26.14 6.90 5.56
N GLY A 228 25.63 7.51 4.49
CA GLY A 228 24.21 7.46 4.20
C GLY A 228 23.75 6.14 3.60
N PRO A 229 22.44 6.02 3.28
CA PRO A 229 21.91 4.84 2.64
C PRO A 229 22.53 4.65 1.25
N ARG A 230 22.62 3.39 0.83
CA ARG A 230 23.01 3.04 -0.53
C ARG A 230 21.86 3.25 -1.51
N TYR A 231 22.20 3.50 -2.76
CA TYR A 231 21.26 3.68 -3.85
C TYR A 231 21.86 3.11 -5.14
N VAL A 232 21.03 2.84 -6.14
CA VAL A 232 21.48 2.37 -7.45
C VAL A 232 21.49 3.56 -8.42
N GLU A 233 22.59 3.80 -9.10
CA GLU A 233 22.69 4.76 -10.21
C GLU A 233 22.71 3.98 -11.53
N ILE A 234 21.81 4.35 -12.45
CA ILE A 234 21.82 3.90 -13.83
C ILE A 234 22.71 4.85 -14.62
N GLN A 235 23.72 4.30 -15.27
CA GLN A 235 24.57 5.00 -16.23
C GLN A 235 24.15 4.59 -17.65
N PRO A 236 23.55 5.51 -18.43
CA PRO A 236 23.09 5.20 -19.78
C PRO A 236 24.21 4.70 -20.69
N GLY A 237 23.91 3.65 -21.45
CA GLY A 237 24.75 3.20 -22.55
C GLY A 237 24.46 3.95 -23.86
N GLY A 238 24.83 3.34 -24.98
CA GLY A 238 24.70 3.92 -26.33
C GLY A 238 23.85 3.09 -27.29
N SER A 239 23.22 2.01 -26.81
CA SER A 239 22.39 1.13 -27.64
C SER A 239 21.18 1.87 -28.21
N PRO A 240 20.78 1.58 -29.46
CA PRO A 240 19.52 2.07 -30.01
C PRO A 240 18.30 1.38 -29.40
N ASP A 241 18.49 0.22 -28.76
CA ASP A 241 17.43 -0.56 -28.11
C ASP A 241 17.28 -0.15 -26.64
N MET A 242 16.04 -0.14 -26.15
CA MET A 242 15.70 0.34 -24.80
C MET A 242 15.34 -0.82 -23.87
N LEU A 243 15.65 -0.66 -22.58
CA LEU A 243 15.22 -1.59 -21.53
C LEU A 243 13.70 -1.72 -21.49
N LYS A 244 13.25 -2.95 -21.29
CA LYS A 244 11.85 -3.35 -21.16
C LYS A 244 11.62 -4.01 -19.80
N ASN A 245 10.34 -4.17 -19.47
CA ASN A 245 9.92 -4.87 -18.27
C ASN A 245 10.41 -6.33 -18.28
N GLY A 246 11.13 -6.73 -17.24
CA GLY A 246 11.73 -8.05 -17.07
C GLY A 246 13.15 -8.17 -17.63
N ASP A 247 13.72 -7.12 -18.22
CA ASP A 247 15.08 -7.17 -18.74
C ASP A 247 16.12 -7.23 -17.61
N GLN A 248 17.31 -7.75 -17.91
CA GLN A 248 18.44 -7.82 -17.00
C GLN A 248 19.53 -6.82 -17.42
N MET A 249 19.96 -5.99 -16.48
CA MET A 249 21.12 -5.12 -16.65
C MET A 249 22.40 -5.92 -16.47
N ILE A 250 23.08 -6.18 -17.59
CA ILE A 250 24.27 -7.04 -17.63
C ILE A 250 25.50 -6.38 -16.99
N LEU A 251 25.63 -5.07 -17.13
CA LEU A 251 26.77 -4.32 -16.62
C LEU A 251 26.47 -3.83 -15.20
N THR A 252 27.11 -4.43 -14.19
CA THR A 252 26.93 -4.02 -12.78
C THR A 252 28.23 -3.62 -12.12
N GLN A 253 28.15 -2.61 -11.24
CA GLN A 253 29.22 -2.19 -10.36
C GLN A 253 28.77 -2.34 -8.91
N SER A 254 29.37 -3.31 -8.23
CA SER A 254 29.08 -3.60 -6.83
C SER A 254 29.56 -2.48 -5.91
N ALA A 255 28.94 -2.40 -4.74
CA ALA A 255 29.28 -1.37 -3.79
C ALA A 255 30.69 -1.57 -3.22
N MET A 256 31.44 -0.48 -3.09
CA MET A 256 32.77 -0.54 -2.48
C MET A 256 32.68 -0.71 -0.97
N GLN A 257 33.51 -1.59 -0.40
CA GLN A 257 33.78 -1.61 1.02
C GLN A 257 34.76 -0.47 1.37
N LEU A 258 34.49 0.26 2.45
CA LEU A 258 35.38 1.33 2.91
C LEU A 258 36.76 0.77 3.28
N GLU A 259 36.77 -0.45 3.80
CA GLU A 259 37.94 -1.24 4.14
C GLU A 259 38.84 -1.46 2.92
N ASP A 260 38.27 -1.76 1.75
CA ASP A 260 39.01 -1.97 0.51
C ASP A 260 39.65 -0.67 0.02
N LEU A 261 38.97 0.46 0.20
CA LEU A 261 39.49 1.79 -0.14
C LEU A 261 40.64 2.20 0.77
N ILE A 262 40.49 2.00 2.08
CA ILE A 262 41.55 2.27 3.07
C ILE A 262 42.74 1.36 2.80
N GLY A 263 42.51 0.07 2.54
CA GLY A 263 43.55 -0.90 2.20
C GLY A 263 44.31 -0.48 0.95
N LYS A 264 43.61 -0.14 -0.14
CA LYS A 264 44.23 0.35 -1.38
C LYS A 264 45.03 1.64 -1.16
N PHE A 265 44.55 2.54 -0.31
CA PHE A 265 45.26 3.78 0.01
C PHE A 265 46.51 3.53 0.87
N MET A 266 46.43 2.65 1.87
CA MET A 266 47.56 2.31 2.75
C MET A 266 48.68 1.56 2.01
N VAL A 267 48.32 0.70 1.06
CA VAL A 267 49.26 -0.06 0.23
C VAL A 267 49.92 0.84 -0.83
N ASN A 268 49.17 1.73 -1.49
CA ASN A 268 49.72 2.59 -2.55
C ASN A 268 50.35 3.89 -2.02
N GLY A 269 50.00 4.34 -0.81
CA GLY A 269 50.52 5.56 -0.18
C GLY A 269 51.89 5.40 0.49
N SER A 270 52.42 4.18 0.59
CA SER A 270 53.70 3.88 1.28
C SER A 270 54.89 3.62 0.34
N GLY A 271 54.71 3.77 -0.99
CA GLY A 271 55.75 3.51 -1.99
C GLY A 271 56.30 4.76 -2.66
N GLY A 272 57.20 5.51 -2.01
CA GLY A 272 57.88 6.62 -2.69
C GLY A 272 58.90 7.42 -1.86
N SER A 273 60.13 6.88 -1.74
CA SER A 273 61.44 7.57 -1.63
C SER A 273 62.31 7.10 -0.45
N ALA A 274 63.10 6.05 -0.70
CA ALA A 274 64.33 5.78 0.03
C ALA A 274 65.47 5.52 -0.98
N SER A 275 65.85 6.57 -1.72
CA SER A 275 67.16 6.60 -2.38
C SER A 275 68.20 6.88 -1.29
N LYS A 276 68.93 5.82 -0.90
CA LYS A 276 70.06 5.90 0.02
C LYS A 276 71.22 6.62 -0.66
N ASN A 277 71.43 7.89 -0.31
CA ASN A 277 72.75 8.52 -0.40
C ASN A 277 73.62 7.96 0.74
N GLY A 278 74.65 7.20 0.38
CA GLY A 278 75.79 6.84 1.23
C GLY A 278 77.03 7.66 0.83
N PRO A 279 77.97 7.93 1.74
CA PRO A 279 78.75 9.16 1.76
C PRO A 279 80.06 9.10 0.95
N ALA A 280 80.45 10.27 0.46
CA ALA A 280 81.78 10.55 -0.05
C ALA A 280 82.85 10.32 1.03
N ALA A 281 83.81 9.45 0.73
CA ALA A 281 85.10 9.40 1.40
C ALA A 281 86.18 9.85 0.41
N SER A 282 86.86 10.92 0.81
CA SER A 282 88.06 11.51 0.22
C SER A 282 89.23 10.55 0.15
N GLY A 283 90.05 10.63 -0.91
CA GLY A 283 91.43 10.14 -0.85
C GLY A 283 92.13 9.87 -2.18
N SER A 284 92.83 10.89 -2.69
CA SER A 284 94.22 10.81 -3.19
C SER A 284 94.61 9.81 -4.29
N ALA A 285 94.80 10.37 -5.49
CA ALA A 285 96.03 10.33 -6.31
C ALA A 285 96.59 9.01 -6.90
N SER A 286 96.86 9.15 -8.21
CA SER A 286 98.11 8.77 -8.89
C SER A 286 98.20 7.43 -9.64
N GLY A 287 98.63 7.55 -10.90
CA GLY A 287 99.40 6.54 -11.64
C GLY A 287 98.56 5.58 -12.49
N SER A 288 98.36 5.85 -13.78
CA SER A 288 99.27 5.48 -14.89
C SER A 288 99.43 3.97 -15.12
N GLY A 289 98.99 3.52 -16.29
CA GLY A 289 99.81 2.64 -17.11
C GLY A 289 99.25 1.24 -17.41
N HIS A 290 98.92 1.10 -18.70
CA HIS A 290 98.95 -0.10 -19.54
C HIS A 290 97.76 -1.06 -19.52
#